data_AF-W4QER9-F1
#
_entry.id   AF-W4QER9-F1
#
_cell.length_a   1.000
_cell.length_b   1.000
_cell.length_c   1.000
_cell.angle_alpha   90.00
_cell.angle_beta   90.00
_cell.angle_gamma   90.00
#
_symmetry.space_group_name_H-M   'P 1'
#
loop_
_entity.id
_entity.type
_entity.pdbx_description
1 polymer ?
#
loop_
_entity_poly.entity_id
_entity_poly.type
_entity_poly.pdbx_seq_one_letter_code
_entity_poly.pdbx_strand_id
1 'polypeptide(L)' 'MKIIERYSHSKRVPYVPPGRDATVSWYGPDFTFQNNYNQPILIRSFIYGGQLTISLFSSDDINV' A
#
# COMPACT_ATOMS: atom_id res chain seq x y z
N MET A 1 -10.16 -2.10 -7.74
CA MET A 1 -9.70 -1.35 -6.55
C MET A 1 -9.50 0.11 -6.93
N LYS A 2 -9.99 1.04 -6.11
CA LYS A 2 -9.76 2.48 -6.29
C LYS A 2 -8.86 3.00 -5.17
N ILE A 3 -7.75 3.67 -5.51
CA ILE A 3 -6.91 4.38 -4.53
C ILE A 3 -7.64 5.67 -4.14
N ILE A 4 -7.87 5.87 -2.85
CA ILE A 4 -8.55 7.05 -2.30
C ILE A 4 -7.52 8.06 -1.81
N GLU A 5 -6.48 7.60 -1.12
CA GLU A 5 -5.44 8.45 -0.56
C GLU A 5 -4.06 7.83 -0.77
N ARG A 6 -3.13 8.65 -1.26
CA ARG A 6 -1.72 8.31 -1.38
C ARG A 6 -0.91 9.61 -1.30
N TYR A 7 0.07 9.62 -0.41
CA TYR A 7 0.97 10.75 -0.22
C TYR A 7 2.38 10.32 -0.56
N SER A 8 3.06 11.11 -1.39
CA SER A 8 4.47 10.92 -1.70
C SER A 8 5.30 11.96 -0.96
N HIS A 9 6.46 11.57 -0.42
CA HIS A 9 7.38 12.52 0.19
C HIS A 9 8.10 13.33 -0.91
N SER A 10 8.07 14.65 -0.82
CA SER A 10 8.66 15.54 -1.84
C SER A 10 10.15 15.84 -1.61
N LYS A 11 10.69 15.54 -0.42
CA LYS A 11 12.08 15.86 -0.07
C LYS A 11 13.00 14.66 -0.23
N ARG A 12 14.19 14.89 -0.78
CA ARG A 12 15.25 13.89 -0.76
C ARG A 12 15.84 13.81 0.65
N VAL A 13 15.85 12.61 1.23
CA VAL A 13 16.50 12.31 2.52
C VAL A 13 17.73 11.43 2.29
N PRO A 14 18.87 11.67 2.98
CA PRO A 14 20.14 11.01 2.67
C PRO A 14 20.13 9.48 2.87
N TYR A 15 19.29 8.98 3.76
CA TYR A 15 19.23 7.57 4.16
C TYR A 15 18.29 6.72 3.29
N VAL A 16 17.59 7.31 2.31
CA VAL A 16 16.70 6.58 1.41
C VAL A 16 17.31 6.50 0.01
N PRO A 17 17.49 5.29 -0.55
CA PRO A 17 17.99 5.11 -1.91
C PRO A 17 17.11 5.78 -2.97
N PRO A 18 17.68 6.16 -4.14
CA PRO A 18 16.89 6.68 -5.26
C PRO A 18 15.72 5.76 -5.64
N GLY A 19 14.57 6.35 -5.96
CA GLY A 19 13.35 5.61 -6.33
C GLY A 19 12.55 5.04 -5.16
N ARG A 20 12.96 5.31 -3.91
CA ARG A 20 12.20 4.95 -2.71
C ARG A 20 11.65 6.19 -2.00
N ASP A 21 10.55 5.99 -1.29
CA ASP A 21 9.86 7.00 -0.49
C ASP A 21 10.16 6.80 1.01
N ALA A 22 10.03 7.86 1.79
CA ALA A 22 10.21 7.88 3.24
C ALA A 22 8.94 8.40 3.92
N THR A 23 8.43 7.69 4.93
CA THR A 23 7.23 8.12 5.66
C THR A 23 7.42 7.88 7.15
N VAL A 24 7.00 8.85 7.97
CA VAL A 24 6.89 8.71 9.42
C VAL A 24 5.41 8.69 9.78
N SER A 25 4.97 7.67 10.51
CA SER A 25 3.57 7.54 10.94
C SER A 25 3.45 7.54 12.46
N TRP A 26 3.36 8.74 13.04
CA TRP A 26 2.92 8.93 14.44
C TRP A 26 1.41 9.28 14.51
N TYR A 27 0.89 9.90 13.45
CA TYR A 27 -0.53 10.05 13.07
C TYR A 27 -0.59 10.23 11.53
N GLY A 28 0.27 9.49 10.83
CA GLY A 28 0.80 9.86 9.52
C GLY A 28 -0.18 9.75 8.36
N PRO A 29 0.30 10.00 7.14
CA PRO A 29 -0.51 9.79 5.95
C PRO A 29 -0.86 8.31 5.79
N ASP A 30 -2.15 8.02 5.64
CA ASP A 30 -2.63 6.68 5.34
C ASP A 30 -2.56 6.40 3.83
N PHE A 31 -2.33 5.12 3.50
CA PHE A 31 -2.60 4.61 2.17
C PHE A 31 -3.99 3.99 2.17
N THR A 32 -4.97 4.73 1.66
CA THR A 32 -6.38 4.34 1.70
C THR A 32 -6.83 3.87 0.33
N PHE A 33 -7.52 2.73 0.28
CA PHE A 33 -8.13 2.20 -0.93
C PHE A 33 -9.54 1.69 -0.66
N GLN A 34 -10.37 1.71 -1.69
CA GLN A 34 -11.73 1.19 -1.66
C GLN A 34 -11.81 -0.10 -2.48
N ASN A 35 -12.36 -1.15 -1.87
CA ASN A 35 -12.84 -2.31 -2.60
C ASN A 35 -14.15 -1.92 -3.31
N ASN A 36 -14.09 -1.81 -4.64
CA ASN A 36 -15.24 -1.50 -5.48
C ASN A 36 -15.83 -2.76 -6.13
N TYR A 37 -15.42 -3.95 -5.71
CA TYR A 37 -15.95 -5.23 -6.18
C TYR A 37 -17.08 -5.70 -5.26
N ASN A 38 -17.94 -6.57 -5.80
CA ASN A 38 -19.00 -7.24 -5.03
C ASN A 38 -18.47 -8.43 -4.21
N GLN A 39 -17.22 -8.84 -4.47
CA GLN A 39 -16.53 -9.92 -3.79
C GLN A 39 -15.62 -9.39 -2.67
N PRO A 40 -15.39 -10.18 -1.60
CA PRO A 40 -14.37 -9.86 -0.61
C PRO A 40 -12.97 -9.89 -1.23
N ILE A 41 -12.04 -9.18 -0.59
CA ILE A 41 -10.62 -9.21 -0.92
C ILE A 41 -9.82 -9.83 0.22
N LEU A 42 -8.76 -10.54 -0.12
CA LEU A 42 -7.78 -11.03 0.84
C LEU A 42 -6.59 -10.09 0.89
N ILE A 43 -6.28 -9.60 2.10
CA ILE A 43 -5.08 -8.83 2.38
C ILE A 43 -4.07 -9.76 3.03
N ARG A 44 -2.93 -9.99 2.38
CA ARG A 44 -1.84 -10.82 2.92
C ARG A 44 -0.61 -9.97 3.16
N SER A 45 -0.11 -9.99 4.39
CA SER A 45 1.17 -9.38 4.76
C SER A 45 2.24 -10.47 4.91
N PHE A 46 3.47 -10.16 4.48
CA PHE A 46 4.63 -11.00 4.64
C PHE A 46 5.86 -10.14 4.94
N ILE A 47 6.68 -10.56 5.91
CA ILE A 47 7.91 -9.87 6.28
C ILE A 47 9.10 -10.81 6.02
N TYR A 48 10.06 -10.36 5.23
CA TYR A 48 11.32 -11.06 5.02
C TYR A 48 12.44 -10.08 4.71
N GLY A 49 13.64 -10.33 5.25
CA GLY A 49 14.82 -9.51 4.96
C GLY A 49 14.67 -8.02 5.30
N GLY A 50 13.87 -7.67 6.31
CA GLY A 50 13.59 -6.27 6.66
C GLY A 50 12.62 -5.56 5.71
N GLN A 51 11.95 -6.28 4.81
CA GLN A 51 10.93 -5.76 3.92
C GLN A 51 9.56 -6.30 4.32
N LEU A 52 8.58 -5.40 4.47
CA LEU A 52 7.16 -5.74 4.54
C LEU A 52 6.56 -5.70 3.13
N THR A 53 5.94 -6.79 2.70
CA THR A 53 5.15 -6.87 1.47
C THR A 53 3.69 -7.08 1.83
N ILE A 54 2.82 -6.24 1.28
CA ILE A 54 1.37 -6.40 1.37
C ILE A 54 0.86 -6.73 -0.04
N SER A 55 0.14 -7.84 -0.16
CA SER A 55 -0.48 -8.28 -1.39
C SER A 55 -2.00 -8.28 -1.22
N LEU A 56 -2.70 -7.79 -2.24
CA LEU A 56 -4.15 -7.77 -2.30
C LEU A 56 -4.59 -8.81 -3.34
N PHE A 57 -5.47 -9.72 -2.95
CA PHE A 57 -6.04 -10.74 -3.83
C PHE A 57 -7.56 -10.59 -3.87
N SER A 58 -8.16 -10.98 -4.98
CA SER A 58 -9.62 -11.09 -5.14
C SER A 58 -9.99 -12.54 -5.47
N SER A 59 -11.29 -12.80 -5.63
CA SER A 59 -11.79 -14.04 -6.22
C SER A 59 -11.36 -14.14 -7.68
N ASP A 60 -11.22 -15.36 -8.21
CA ASP A 60 -11.03 -15.57 -9.65
C ASP A 60 -12.26 -15.10 -10.45
N ASP A 61 -13.45 -15.19 -9.84
CA ASP A 61 -14.72 -14.73 -10.40
C ASP A 61 -15.04 -13.27 -9.98
N ILE A 62 -14.23 -12.30 -10.44
CA ILE A 62 -14.52 -10.87 -10.21
C ILE A 62 -15.72 -10.45 -11.07
N ASN A 63 -16.75 -9.91 -10.41
CA ASN A 63 -17.83 -9.20 -11.09
C ASN A 63 -17.66 -7.71 -10.80
N VAL A 64 -17.47 -6.92 -11.86
CA VAL A 64 -17.28 -5.45 -11.80
C VAL A 64 -18.62 -4.74 -11.88
#